data_AF-A0A089QJ28-F1
#
_entry.id   AF-A0A089QJ28-F1
#
_cell.length_a   1.000
_cell.length_b   1.000
_cell.length_c   1.000
_cell.angle_alpha   90.00
_cell.angle_beta   90.00
_cell.angle_gamma   90.00
#
_symmetry.space_group_name_H-M   'P 1'
#
loop_
_entity.id
_entity.type
_entity.pdbx_description
1 polymer ?
#
loop_
_entity_poly.entity_id
_entity_poly.type
_entity_poly.pdbx_seq_one_letter_code
_entity_poly.pdbx_strand_id
1 'polypeptide(L)'
;MFKLYIFDEVNQDYKSQVTNINNKVKQYQDAKQAVSSINNSNLDSAIRNAQSTPGVKLIDDGTQNVIANVNNYADKKATVERDNQQQADNINAQVQQYRSDLQNYLNKINNNSSVVSSNEIIQNLTLANEWDAKVSYQVTGNNIKQSSQILKTGDTTYGHGIDILQGKQITVTNFISDTPQTFKVTATFTGLKNSSYQGRKITKLVEIYTITPNTSARGNSLGIYSDPTNGFEEVNSKVNISYEFYYEDGTPVNFEKGTAYLALGSLNNYQNGQDHYEYAKVISGGKALGLAGSSVSVHNGNTLYSTYPNTARESEYGADSHYNTNPQHSPDFDKYYGWDTGWVNSKAFYGSGLVSLEGSKYTFEVGVDGEKYFATDELRNNLPANHLWYNMATVIPKTDIQKPKLTVHYHHTNVELQQPEAVHYHLDSSKKCS
;
A
#
# COMPACT_ATOMS: atom_id res chain seq x y z
N MET A 1 -25.69 97.70 0.49
CA MET A 1 -26.20 96.49 -0.20
C MET A 1 -25.09 95.58 -0.71
N PHE A 2 -24.07 96.05 -1.42
CA PHE A 2 -22.98 95.20 -1.97
C PHE A 2 -22.17 94.38 -0.94
N LYS A 3 -21.95 94.89 0.29
CA LYS A 3 -21.22 94.14 1.32
C LYS A 3 -21.99 92.93 1.88
N LEU A 4 -23.32 92.94 1.92
CA LEU A 4 -24.09 91.80 2.44
C LEU A 4 -24.09 90.61 1.46
N TYR A 5 -24.23 90.90 0.16
CA TYR A 5 -24.33 89.89 -0.90
C TYR A 5 -23.06 89.02 -1.02
N ILE A 6 -21.88 89.63 -0.81
CA ILE A 6 -20.58 88.94 -0.88
C ILE A 6 -20.37 87.97 0.30
N PHE A 7 -20.88 88.31 1.48
CA PHE A 7 -20.80 87.41 2.65
C PHE A 7 -21.70 86.18 2.49
N ASP A 8 -22.84 86.32 1.82
CA ASP A 8 -23.77 85.21 1.58
C ASP A 8 -23.22 84.20 0.56
N GLU A 9 -22.58 84.67 -0.52
CA GLU A 9 -21.92 83.81 -1.52
C GLU A 9 -20.77 82.99 -0.93
N VAL A 10 -19.88 83.62 -0.16
CA VAL A 10 -18.75 82.96 0.51
C VAL A 10 -19.23 81.92 1.52
N ASN A 11 -20.27 82.24 2.29
CA ASN A 11 -20.87 81.28 3.24
C ASN A 11 -21.56 80.11 2.54
N GLN A 12 -22.18 80.33 1.38
CA GLN A 12 -22.78 79.24 0.58
C GLN A 12 -21.70 78.33 -0.01
N ASP A 13 -20.59 78.89 -0.52
CA ASP A 13 -19.47 78.10 -1.02
C ASP A 13 -18.85 77.23 0.09
N TYR A 14 -18.54 77.80 1.26
CA TYR A 14 -18.04 77.00 2.39
C TYR A 14 -19.01 75.90 2.83
N LYS A 15 -20.33 76.17 2.88
CA LYS A 15 -21.34 75.14 3.18
C LYS A 15 -21.35 74.03 2.14
N SER A 16 -21.18 74.37 0.86
CA SER A 16 -21.06 73.41 -0.23
C SER A 16 -19.79 72.55 -0.10
N GLN A 17 -18.64 73.17 0.18
CA GLN A 17 -17.38 72.47 0.43
C GLN A 17 -17.49 71.49 1.61
N VAL A 18 -18.06 71.92 2.74
CA VAL A 18 -18.29 71.07 3.93
C VAL A 18 -19.24 69.91 3.62
N THR A 19 -20.32 70.17 2.89
CA THR A 19 -21.28 69.12 2.49
C THR A 19 -20.61 68.07 1.60
N ASN A 20 -19.79 68.50 0.63
CA ASN A 20 -19.04 67.59 -0.24
C ASN A 20 -18.00 66.77 0.54
N ILE A 21 -17.27 67.37 1.49
CA ILE A 21 -16.33 66.65 2.36
C ILE A 21 -17.08 65.59 3.17
N ASN A 22 -18.16 65.96 3.85
CA ASN A 22 -18.94 65.05 4.67
C ASN A 22 -19.52 63.88 3.86
N ASN A 23 -20.00 64.15 2.64
CA ASN A 23 -20.50 63.11 1.74
C ASN A 23 -19.40 62.13 1.32
N LYS A 24 -18.20 62.62 0.96
CA LYS A 24 -17.05 61.76 0.60
C LYS A 24 -16.58 60.91 1.78
N VAL A 25 -16.50 61.50 2.98
CA VAL A 25 -16.14 60.78 4.20
C VAL A 25 -17.17 59.68 4.48
N LYS A 26 -18.46 59.99 4.39
CA LYS A 26 -19.53 59.02 4.59
C LYS A 26 -19.45 57.86 3.58
N GLN A 27 -19.30 58.16 2.29
CA GLN A 27 -19.14 57.15 1.24
C GLN A 27 -17.96 56.21 1.50
N TYR A 28 -16.83 56.77 1.95
CA TYR A 28 -15.67 55.97 2.32
C TYR A 28 -15.92 55.07 3.54
N GLN A 29 -16.58 55.58 4.58
CA GLN A 29 -16.91 54.79 5.77
C GLN A 29 -17.90 53.67 5.43
N ASP A 30 -18.92 53.95 4.63
CA ASP A 30 -19.91 52.97 4.17
C ASP A 30 -19.20 51.86 3.35
N ALA A 31 -18.32 52.23 2.42
CA ALA A 31 -17.51 51.29 1.65
C ALA A 31 -16.60 50.45 2.54
N LYS A 32 -15.93 51.08 3.53
CA LYS A 32 -15.04 50.40 4.49
C LYS A 32 -15.79 49.38 5.34
N GLN A 33 -16.97 49.73 5.83
CA GLN A 33 -17.83 48.82 6.57
C GLN A 33 -18.26 47.64 5.70
N ALA A 34 -18.69 47.91 4.46
CA ALA A 34 -19.15 46.86 3.55
C ALA A 34 -18.05 45.85 3.18
N VAL A 35 -16.81 46.29 2.93
CA VAL A 35 -15.70 45.38 2.62
C VAL A 35 -15.21 44.59 3.84
N SER A 36 -15.45 45.09 5.05
CA SER A 36 -15.14 44.36 6.30
C SER A 36 -16.12 43.22 6.61
N SER A 37 -17.29 43.21 5.97
CA SER A 37 -18.36 42.23 6.18
C SER A 37 -18.48 41.24 5.01
N ILE A 38 -17.36 40.76 4.47
CA ILE A 38 -17.35 39.70 3.46
C ILE A 38 -17.85 38.41 4.10
N ASN A 39 -18.81 37.74 3.45
CA ASN A 39 -19.33 36.46 3.93
C ASN A 39 -18.42 35.29 3.53
N ASN A 40 -17.74 34.69 4.51
CA ASN A 40 -16.89 33.51 4.33
C ASN A 40 -17.50 32.22 4.92
N SER A 41 -18.73 32.29 5.44
CA SER A 41 -19.29 31.21 6.27
C SER A 41 -19.39 29.86 5.56
N ASN A 42 -19.65 29.86 4.25
CA ASN A 42 -19.71 28.64 3.43
C ASN A 42 -18.32 28.04 3.19
N LEU A 43 -17.30 28.87 2.92
CA LEU A 43 -15.91 28.43 2.78
C LEU A 43 -15.39 27.86 4.10
N ASP A 44 -15.58 28.58 5.21
CA ASP A 44 -15.19 28.12 6.55
C ASP A 44 -15.85 26.78 6.92
N SER A 45 -17.12 26.59 6.52
CA SER A 45 -17.84 25.34 6.76
C SER A 45 -17.32 24.20 5.90
N ALA A 46 -17.00 24.46 4.63
CA ALA A 46 -16.37 23.47 3.74
C ALA A 46 -14.97 23.07 4.23
N ILE A 47 -14.17 24.04 4.69
CA ILE A 47 -12.87 23.82 5.33
C ILE A 47 -13.00 22.91 6.55
N ARG A 48 -13.93 23.22 7.48
CA ARG A 48 -14.20 22.37 8.66
C ARG A 48 -14.65 20.96 8.27
N ASN A 49 -15.50 20.84 7.24
CA ASN A 49 -15.95 19.55 6.71
C ASN A 49 -14.79 18.72 6.12
N ALA A 50 -13.89 19.35 5.36
CA ALA A 50 -12.69 18.69 4.83
C ALA A 50 -11.73 18.28 5.96
N GLN A 51 -11.46 19.18 6.91
CA GLN A 51 -10.54 18.93 8.04
C GLN A 51 -11.02 17.81 8.97
N SER A 52 -12.33 17.67 9.16
CA SER A 52 -12.91 16.59 9.96
C SER A 52 -13.04 15.25 9.22
N THR A 53 -12.75 15.22 7.91
CA THR A 53 -12.85 13.99 7.10
C THR A 53 -11.54 13.19 7.17
N PRO A 54 -11.54 11.94 7.68
CA PRO A 54 -10.32 11.15 7.83
C PRO A 54 -9.57 10.91 6.52
N GLY A 55 -8.25 11.12 6.53
CA GLY A 55 -7.37 10.89 5.38
C GLY A 55 -7.35 12.03 4.35
N VAL A 56 -8.11 13.11 4.57
CA VAL A 56 -8.01 14.35 3.77
C VAL A 56 -6.83 15.19 4.27
N LYS A 57 -5.95 15.59 3.36
CA LYS A 57 -4.90 16.58 3.62
C LYS A 57 -5.40 17.95 3.16
N LEU A 58 -5.43 18.92 4.07
CA LEU A 58 -5.81 20.30 3.75
C LEU A 58 -4.58 21.20 3.71
N ILE A 59 -4.50 22.09 2.72
CA ILE A 59 -3.41 23.03 2.53
C ILE A 59 -3.99 24.45 2.40
N ASP A 60 -3.52 25.35 3.26
CA ASP A 60 -3.83 26.78 3.21
C ASP A 60 -2.81 27.48 2.31
N ASP A 61 -3.27 28.00 1.17
CA ASP A 61 -2.45 28.75 0.22
C ASP A 61 -2.33 30.24 0.61
N GLY A 62 -2.89 30.63 1.76
CA GLY A 62 -2.76 31.95 2.37
C GLY A 62 -3.93 32.89 2.09
N THR A 63 -3.67 34.19 2.23
CA THR A 63 -4.66 35.26 2.01
C THR A 63 -4.32 36.07 0.77
N GLN A 64 -5.32 36.28 -0.10
CA GLN A 64 -5.25 37.13 -1.28
C GLN A 64 -6.08 38.40 -1.05
N ASN A 65 -5.57 39.55 -1.50
CA ASN A 65 -6.27 40.83 -1.37
C ASN A 65 -6.67 41.35 -2.76
N VAL A 66 -7.96 41.68 -2.91
CA VAL A 66 -8.50 42.36 -4.09
C VAL A 66 -8.67 43.84 -3.76
N ILE A 67 -7.96 44.69 -4.50
CA ILE A 67 -8.02 46.15 -4.30
C ILE A 67 -9.33 46.71 -4.88
N ALA A 68 -10.03 47.53 -4.09
CA ALA A 68 -11.26 48.23 -4.47
C ALA A 68 -11.19 49.73 -4.10
N ASN A 69 -12.11 50.52 -4.66
CA ASN A 69 -12.34 51.92 -4.31
C ASN A 69 -13.82 52.17 -4.03
N VAL A 70 -14.17 53.38 -3.60
CA VAL A 70 -15.54 53.77 -3.23
C VAL A 70 -16.57 53.59 -4.35
N ASN A 71 -16.15 53.49 -5.61
CA ASN A 71 -17.03 53.33 -6.76
C ASN A 71 -17.27 51.87 -7.17
N ASN A 72 -16.39 50.93 -6.78
CA ASN A 72 -16.46 49.53 -7.22
C ASN A 72 -16.41 48.49 -6.08
N TYR A 73 -16.39 48.92 -4.81
CA TYR A 73 -16.29 48.02 -3.66
C TYR A 73 -17.41 46.97 -3.62
N ALA A 74 -18.63 47.33 -4.01
CA ALA A 74 -19.78 46.42 -4.01
C ALA A 74 -19.58 45.27 -5.01
N ASP A 75 -19.13 45.58 -6.23
CA ASP A 75 -18.86 44.58 -7.28
C ASP A 75 -17.67 43.69 -6.91
N LYS A 76 -16.61 44.28 -6.33
CA LYS A 76 -15.45 43.53 -5.84
C LYS A 76 -15.82 42.60 -4.69
N LYS A 77 -16.61 43.09 -3.72
CA LYS A 77 -17.17 42.27 -2.63
C LYS A 77 -17.98 41.11 -3.18
N ALA A 78 -18.91 41.36 -4.09
CA ALA A 78 -19.73 40.31 -4.70
C ALA A 78 -18.91 39.30 -5.51
N THR A 79 -17.78 39.72 -6.08
CA THR A 79 -16.85 38.83 -6.78
C THR A 79 -16.10 37.93 -5.80
N VAL A 80 -15.59 38.49 -4.71
CA VAL A 80 -14.92 37.73 -3.63
C VAL A 80 -15.89 36.74 -2.97
N GLU A 81 -17.12 37.15 -2.68
CA GLU A 81 -18.12 36.24 -2.09
C GLU A 81 -18.49 35.08 -3.03
N ARG A 82 -18.58 35.34 -4.34
CA ARG A 82 -18.77 34.28 -5.34
C ARG A 82 -17.57 33.35 -5.46
N ASP A 83 -16.35 33.88 -5.38
CA ASP A 83 -15.13 33.08 -5.38
C ASP A 83 -15.07 32.16 -4.15
N ASN A 84 -15.32 32.71 -2.96
CA ASN A 84 -15.37 31.94 -1.72
C ASN A 84 -16.47 30.87 -1.75
N GLN A 85 -17.63 31.17 -2.37
CA GLN A 85 -18.68 30.18 -2.60
C GLN A 85 -18.22 29.07 -3.55
N GLN A 86 -17.57 29.42 -4.67
CA GLN A 86 -17.08 28.43 -5.63
C GLN A 86 -16.00 27.53 -5.02
N GLN A 87 -15.09 28.09 -4.21
CA GLN A 87 -14.13 27.32 -3.44
C GLN A 87 -14.85 26.35 -2.49
N ALA A 88 -15.85 26.82 -1.74
CA ALA A 88 -16.63 25.97 -0.84
C ALA A 88 -17.32 24.81 -1.56
N ASP A 89 -17.94 25.07 -2.72
CA ASP A 89 -18.61 24.05 -3.53
C ASP A 89 -17.62 23.03 -4.08
N ASN A 90 -16.47 23.48 -4.56
CA ASN A 90 -15.39 22.60 -5.03
C ASN A 90 -14.87 21.69 -3.92
N ILE A 91 -14.58 22.25 -2.73
CA ILE A 91 -14.12 21.48 -1.57
C ILE A 91 -15.16 20.43 -1.17
N ASN A 92 -16.44 20.81 -1.09
CA ASN A 92 -17.50 19.89 -0.70
C ASN A 92 -17.70 18.77 -1.73
N ALA A 93 -17.65 19.08 -3.03
CA ALA A 93 -17.74 18.08 -4.09
C ALA A 93 -16.57 17.07 -4.03
N GLN A 94 -15.34 17.56 -3.84
CA GLN A 94 -14.16 16.72 -3.67
C GLN A 94 -14.27 15.80 -2.45
N VAL A 95 -14.71 16.34 -1.31
CA VAL A 95 -14.90 15.57 -0.07
C VAL A 95 -16.00 14.52 -0.24
N GLN A 96 -17.12 14.84 -0.91
CA GLN A 96 -18.19 13.88 -1.18
C GLN A 96 -17.73 12.74 -2.08
N GLN A 97 -17.00 13.05 -3.16
CA GLN A 97 -16.43 12.02 -4.03
C GLN A 97 -15.45 11.12 -3.26
N TYR A 98 -14.55 11.73 -2.49
CA TYR A 98 -13.60 10.99 -1.65
C TYR A 98 -14.29 10.06 -0.65
N ARG A 99 -15.39 10.48 -0.02
CA ARG A 99 -16.18 9.62 0.89
C ARG A 99 -16.76 8.41 0.16
N SER A 100 -17.29 8.60 -1.04
CA SER A 100 -17.81 7.50 -1.87
C SER A 100 -16.69 6.53 -2.27
N ASP A 101 -15.54 7.05 -2.71
CA ASP A 101 -14.39 6.24 -3.08
C ASP A 101 -13.82 5.47 -1.88
N LEU A 102 -13.77 6.12 -0.70
CA LEU A 102 -13.33 5.49 0.53
C LEU A 102 -14.30 4.39 0.96
N GLN A 103 -15.61 4.60 0.87
CA GLN A 103 -16.60 3.56 1.16
C GLN A 103 -16.46 2.37 0.20
N ASN A 104 -16.25 2.62 -1.09
CA ASN A 104 -16.01 1.57 -2.08
C ASN A 104 -14.72 0.79 -1.79
N TYR A 105 -13.65 1.49 -1.39
CA TYR A 105 -12.42 0.85 -0.92
C TYR A 105 -12.69 -0.01 0.31
N LEU A 106 -13.34 0.54 1.33
CA LEU A 106 -13.68 -0.18 2.57
C LEU A 106 -14.54 -1.40 2.28
N ASN A 107 -15.55 -1.32 1.42
CA ASN A 107 -16.37 -2.48 1.06
C ASN A 107 -15.54 -3.60 0.41
N LYS A 108 -14.49 -3.27 -0.34
CA LYS A 108 -13.58 -4.25 -0.95
C LYS A 108 -12.67 -4.93 0.07
N ILE A 109 -12.25 -4.22 1.12
CA ILE A 109 -11.34 -4.77 2.15
C ILE A 109 -12.05 -5.26 3.43
N ASN A 110 -13.30 -4.87 3.67
CA ASN A 110 -14.01 -5.05 4.94
C ASN A 110 -15.10 -6.15 4.89
N ASN A 111 -15.08 -7.00 3.86
CA ASN A 111 -15.92 -8.22 3.83
C ASN A 111 -15.31 -9.40 4.60
N ASN A 112 -14.10 -9.27 5.14
CA ASN A 112 -13.46 -10.24 6.03
C ASN A 112 -12.36 -9.52 6.82
N SER A 113 -12.36 -9.59 8.16
CA SER A 113 -11.37 -8.94 9.04
C SER A 113 -9.92 -9.37 8.81
N SER A 114 -9.72 -10.33 7.90
CA SER A 114 -8.42 -10.90 7.54
C SER A 114 -7.88 -10.34 6.23
N VAL A 115 -8.54 -9.40 5.54
CA VAL A 115 -8.06 -8.81 4.27
C VAL A 115 -7.41 -7.45 4.50
N VAL A 116 -6.25 -7.23 3.89
CA VAL A 116 -5.48 -5.98 4.01
C VAL A 116 -5.06 -5.44 2.63
N SER A 117 -4.91 -4.12 2.53
CA SER A 117 -4.27 -3.49 1.37
C SER A 117 -2.78 -3.37 1.59
N SER A 118 -1.98 -3.66 0.54
CA SER A 118 -0.52 -3.48 0.56
C SER A 118 -0.09 -2.07 1.01
N ASN A 119 -0.89 -1.04 0.73
CA ASN A 119 -0.59 0.35 1.10
C ASN A 119 -0.73 0.66 2.59
N GLU A 120 -1.43 -0.18 3.34
CA GLU A 120 -1.65 0.01 4.78
C GLU A 120 -0.63 -0.77 5.62
N ILE A 121 0.24 -1.55 4.96
CA ILE A 121 1.25 -2.33 5.64
C ILE A 121 2.46 -1.47 5.99
N ILE A 122 2.82 -1.51 7.27
CA ILE A 122 4.09 -1.00 7.78
C ILE A 122 5.05 -2.19 7.83
N GLN A 123 5.98 -2.25 6.90
CA GLN A 123 7.00 -3.31 6.82
C GLN A 123 8.32 -2.80 7.39
N ASN A 124 8.73 -3.36 8.53
CA ASN A 124 10.02 -3.11 9.17
C ASN A 124 10.95 -4.33 9.12
N LEU A 125 10.48 -5.48 8.66
CA LEU A 125 11.33 -6.64 8.37
C LEU A 125 11.77 -6.58 6.91
N THR A 126 13.07 -6.68 6.70
CA THR A 126 13.68 -6.85 5.38
C THR A 126 14.40 -8.19 5.37
N LEU A 127 13.96 -9.08 4.48
CA LEU A 127 14.70 -10.27 4.06
C LEU A 127 15.11 -10.02 2.62
N ALA A 128 16.41 -9.98 2.39
CA ALA A 128 17.00 -9.70 1.09
C ALA A 128 18.06 -10.74 0.81
N ASN A 129 18.32 -11.03 -0.48
CA ASN A 129 19.19 -12.11 -0.92
C ASN A 129 20.50 -12.19 -0.13
N GLU A 130 20.79 -13.36 0.41
CA GLU A 130 21.96 -13.67 1.23
C GLU A 130 22.90 -14.65 0.50
N TRP A 131 23.31 -14.30 -0.72
CA TRP A 131 24.15 -15.12 -1.61
C TRP A 131 25.42 -15.71 -0.96
N ASP A 132 25.97 -15.04 0.05
CA ASP A 132 27.20 -15.45 0.74
C ASP A 132 26.92 -16.14 2.09
N ALA A 133 25.66 -16.44 2.41
CA ALA A 133 25.29 -17.11 3.65
C ALA A 133 25.92 -18.50 3.74
N LYS A 134 26.30 -18.87 4.97
CA LYS A 134 26.81 -20.21 5.28
C LYS A 134 25.71 -21.00 5.94
N VAL A 135 25.38 -22.16 5.36
CA VAL A 135 24.39 -23.09 5.91
C VAL A 135 25.09 -24.28 6.56
N SER A 136 24.69 -24.61 7.79
CA SER A 136 24.99 -25.87 8.46
C SER A 136 23.69 -26.56 8.84
N TYR A 137 23.64 -27.88 8.84
CA TYR A 137 22.41 -28.63 9.11
C TYR A 137 22.64 -29.79 10.09
N GLN A 138 21.60 -30.10 10.85
CA GLN A 138 21.48 -31.33 11.63
C GLN A 138 20.23 -32.08 11.20
N VAL A 139 20.39 -33.37 10.90
CA VAL A 139 19.28 -34.24 10.50
C VAL A 139 18.98 -35.21 11.63
N THR A 140 17.69 -35.36 11.96
CA THR A 140 17.20 -36.40 12.87
C THR A 140 16.19 -37.26 12.12
N GLY A 141 16.52 -38.54 11.96
CA GLY A 141 15.75 -39.53 11.20
C GLY A 141 16.67 -40.65 10.72
N ASN A 142 16.10 -41.79 10.32
CA ASN A 142 16.88 -42.93 9.81
C ASN A 142 16.90 -42.93 8.27
N ASN A 143 17.81 -43.64 7.62
CA ASN A 143 17.76 -43.87 6.16
C ASN A 143 17.64 -42.62 5.26
N ILE A 144 18.14 -41.46 5.71
CA ILE A 144 18.12 -40.22 4.93
C ILE A 144 19.41 -40.13 4.11
N LYS A 145 19.27 -40.03 2.79
CA LYS A 145 20.38 -39.77 1.87
C LYS A 145 20.55 -38.27 1.70
N GLN A 146 21.79 -37.82 1.61
CA GLN A 146 22.11 -36.41 1.42
C GLN A 146 22.97 -36.21 0.17
N SER A 147 22.64 -35.18 -0.61
CA SER A 147 23.48 -34.68 -1.70
C SER A 147 23.43 -33.16 -1.75
N SER A 148 24.35 -32.53 -2.47
CA SER A 148 24.34 -31.09 -2.70
C SER A 148 24.72 -30.78 -4.14
N GLN A 149 24.14 -29.72 -4.70
CA GLN A 149 24.48 -29.17 -6.01
C GLN A 149 24.79 -27.67 -5.88
N ILE A 150 25.76 -27.19 -6.67
CA ILE A 150 26.07 -25.76 -6.76
C ILE A 150 25.46 -25.22 -8.04
N LEU A 151 24.58 -24.23 -7.90
CA LEU A 151 23.96 -23.49 -8.99
C LEU A 151 24.70 -22.18 -9.22
N LYS A 152 24.93 -21.83 -10.48
CA LYS A 152 25.66 -20.64 -10.93
C LYS A 152 24.76 -19.75 -11.78
N THR A 153 25.18 -18.50 -11.99
CA THR A 153 24.56 -17.60 -12.97
C THR A 153 24.27 -18.33 -14.30
N GLY A 154 23.01 -18.31 -14.73
CA GLY A 154 22.57 -18.90 -15.99
C GLY A 154 22.32 -20.41 -15.96
N ASP A 155 22.50 -21.06 -14.81
CA ASP A 155 22.12 -22.47 -14.66
C ASP A 155 20.60 -22.63 -14.76
N THR A 156 20.16 -23.54 -15.63
CA THR A 156 18.77 -23.94 -15.79
C THR A 156 18.57 -25.28 -15.08
N THR A 157 18.52 -25.30 -13.76
CA THR A 157 18.09 -26.52 -13.04
C THR A 157 16.74 -26.25 -12.41
N TYR A 158 15.77 -27.13 -12.72
CA TYR A 158 14.37 -27.04 -12.31
C TYR A 158 13.70 -25.70 -12.61
N GLY A 159 13.54 -25.34 -13.89
CA GLY A 159 12.42 -24.57 -14.47
C GLY A 159 11.83 -23.31 -13.82
N HIS A 160 12.34 -22.79 -12.70
CA HIS A 160 11.57 -21.91 -11.81
C HIS A 160 12.08 -20.46 -11.74
N GLY A 161 12.93 -20.03 -12.68
CA GLY A 161 13.24 -18.60 -12.83
C GLY A 161 14.03 -17.97 -11.67
N ILE A 162 14.93 -18.73 -11.01
CA ILE A 162 15.87 -18.17 -10.04
C ILE A 162 16.92 -17.34 -10.78
N ASP A 163 16.75 -16.02 -10.77
CA ASP A 163 17.73 -15.08 -11.34
C ASP A 163 18.97 -14.94 -10.43
N ILE A 164 19.96 -15.80 -10.65
CA ILE A 164 21.26 -15.68 -9.98
C ILE A 164 22.09 -14.60 -10.68
N LEU A 165 22.35 -13.49 -9.98
CA LEU A 165 23.15 -12.38 -10.50
C LEU A 165 24.52 -12.83 -11.01
N GLN A 166 25.06 -12.09 -11.98
CA GLN A 166 26.34 -12.41 -12.61
C GLN A 166 27.46 -12.62 -11.58
N GLY A 167 28.13 -13.77 -11.66
CA GLY A 167 29.26 -14.12 -10.79
C GLY A 167 28.85 -14.61 -9.39
N LYS A 168 27.57 -14.84 -9.13
CA LYS A 168 27.06 -15.45 -7.90
C LYS A 168 26.75 -16.94 -8.08
N GLN A 169 26.71 -17.65 -6.96
CA GLN A 169 26.34 -19.07 -6.88
C GLN A 169 25.59 -19.35 -5.59
N ILE A 170 24.75 -20.38 -5.59
CA ILE A 170 24.05 -20.90 -4.41
C ILE A 170 24.18 -22.42 -4.36
N THR A 171 24.14 -23.01 -3.17
CA THR A 171 24.14 -24.47 -2.99
C THR A 171 22.75 -24.92 -2.61
N VAL A 172 22.21 -25.91 -3.31
CA VAL A 172 20.99 -26.63 -2.87
C VAL A 172 21.42 -27.93 -2.23
N THR A 173 21.00 -28.16 -0.99
CA THR A 173 21.26 -29.42 -0.28
C THR A 173 19.97 -30.23 -0.21
N ASN A 174 20.02 -31.44 -0.74
CA ASN A 174 18.88 -32.35 -0.85
C ASN A 174 18.94 -33.43 0.22
N PHE A 175 17.82 -33.67 0.87
CA PHE A 175 17.58 -34.77 1.80
C PHE A 175 16.51 -35.67 1.22
N ILE A 176 16.84 -36.94 0.98
CA ILE A 176 15.95 -37.90 0.30
C ILE A 176 15.63 -39.07 1.24
N SER A 177 14.34 -39.41 1.34
CA SER A 177 13.85 -40.59 2.05
C SER A 177 13.04 -41.48 1.08
N ASP A 178 13.62 -42.64 0.74
CA ASP A 178 12.98 -43.64 -0.13
C ASP A 178 11.89 -44.44 0.60
N THR A 179 11.93 -44.44 1.94
CA THR A 179 10.92 -45.04 2.81
C THR A 179 10.10 -43.93 3.49
N PRO A 180 8.76 -43.97 3.47
CA PRO A 180 7.95 -42.97 4.16
C PRO A 180 8.18 -43.00 5.68
N GLN A 181 8.88 -42.01 6.19
CA GLN A 181 9.10 -41.78 7.61
C GLN A 181 9.34 -40.30 7.87
N THR A 182 8.70 -39.75 8.89
CA THR A 182 8.93 -38.37 9.31
C THR A 182 10.38 -38.18 9.71
N PHE A 183 11.01 -37.12 9.20
CA PHE A 183 12.35 -36.71 9.57
C PHE A 183 12.40 -35.20 9.81
N LYS A 184 13.45 -34.77 10.51
CA LYS A 184 13.65 -33.38 10.89
C LYS A 184 14.98 -32.89 10.36
N VAL A 185 15.00 -31.68 9.80
CA VAL A 185 16.22 -30.96 9.43
C VAL A 185 16.24 -29.65 10.18
N THR A 186 17.31 -29.37 10.92
CA THR A 186 17.56 -28.05 11.51
C THR A 186 18.67 -27.39 10.71
N ALA A 187 18.33 -26.40 9.88
CA ALA A 187 19.28 -25.62 9.12
C ALA A 187 19.60 -24.31 9.86
N THR A 188 20.88 -23.96 9.95
CA THR A 188 21.37 -22.73 10.56
C THR A 188 22.16 -21.95 9.53
N PHE A 189 21.63 -20.80 9.15
CA PHE A 189 22.22 -19.85 8.23
C PHE A 189 22.94 -18.77 9.03
N THR A 190 24.20 -18.53 8.71
CA THR A 190 25.05 -17.54 9.38
C THR A 190 25.73 -16.63 8.38
N GLY A 191 26.17 -15.46 8.87
CA GLY A 191 26.84 -14.47 8.04
C GLY A 191 25.88 -13.72 7.13
N LEU A 192 24.60 -13.60 7.53
CA LEU A 192 23.61 -12.79 6.83
C LEU A 192 24.05 -11.31 6.85
N LYS A 193 23.95 -10.65 5.70
CA LYS A 193 24.46 -9.29 5.47
C LYS A 193 23.35 -8.29 5.14
N ASN A 194 22.29 -8.73 4.48
CA ASN A 194 21.33 -7.86 3.82
C ASN A 194 19.96 -7.81 4.51
N SER A 195 19.72 -8.70 5.47
CA SER A 195 18.48 -8.78 6.23
C SER A 195 18.51 -7.93 7.51
N SER A 196 17.38 -7.31 7.85
CA SER A 196 17.26 -6.45 9.04
C SER A 196 15.82 -6.38 9.57
N TYR A 197 15.68 -6.01 10.83
CA TYR A 197 14.38 -5.66 11.42
C TYR A 197 14.50 -4.32 12.17
N GLN A 198 13.61 -3.37 11.86
CA GLN A 198 13.64 -1.99 12.38
C GLN A 198 15.03 -1.31 12.20
N GLY A 199 15.70 -1.62 11.09
CA GLY A 199 17.05 -1.13 10.80
C GLY A 199 18.18 -1.84 11.55
N ARG A 200 17.87 -2.74 12.50
CA ARG A 200 18.87 -3.57 13.18
C ARG A 200 19.16 -4.82 12.35
N LYS A 201 20.44 -5.06 12.05
CA LYS A 201 20.92 -6.15 11.19
C LYS A 201 20.67 -7.54 11.80
N ILE A 202 20.04 -8.42 11.04
CA ILE A 202 19.91 -9.85 11.34
C ILE A 202 21.16 -10.56 10.80
N THR A 203 21.77 -11.43 11.60
CA THR A 203 23.05 -12.09 11.22
C THR A 203 22.96 -13.61 11.15
N LYS A 204 21.90 -14.19 11.73
CA LYS A 204 21.65 -15.63 11.75
C LYS A 204 20.17 -15.92 11.65
N LEU A 205 19.83 -16.96 10.90
CA LEU A 205 18.49 -17.56 10.81
C LEU A 205 18.60 -19.05 11.11
N VAL A 206 17.71 -19.57 11.94
CA VAL A 206 17.55 -21.00 12.20
C VAL A 206 16.20 -21.43 11.67
N GLU A 207 16.21 -22.42 10.78
CA GLU A 207 15.02 -23.03 10.20
C GLU A 207 14.91 -24.47 10.66
N ILE A 208 13.72 -24.85 11.11
CA ILE A 208 13.44 -26.17 11.67
C ILE A 208 12.33 -26.81 10.85
N TYR A 209 12.73 -27.73 9.98
CA TYR A 209 11.87 -28.48 9.09
C TYR A 209 11.45 -29.79 9.75
N THR A 210 10.15 -30.06 9.80
CA THR A 210 9.58 -31.37 10.11
C THR A 210 8.83 -31.85 8.88
N ILE A 211 9.41 -32.83 8.19
CA ILE A 211 8.94 -33.33 6.91
C ILE A 211 8.07 -34.54 7.19
N THR A 212 6.82 -34.50 6.76
CA THR A 212 5.85 -35.60 6.89
C THR A 212 5.57 -36.17 5.51
N PRO A 213 6.21 -37.29 5.14
CA PRO A 213 6.01 -37.94 3.85
C PRO A 213 4.57 -38.34 3.57
N ASN A 214 4.17 -38.28 2.30
CA ASN A 214 3.00 -38.98 1.78
C ASN A 214 3.32 -40.49 1.73
N THR A 215 2.61 -41.27 2.54
CA THR A 215 2.85 -42.71 2.66
C THR A 215 2.54 -43.50 1.39
N SER A 216 1.77 -42.93 0.47
CA SER A 216 1.39 -43.56 -0.80
C SER A 216 2.41 -43.29 -1.92
N ALA A 217 3.42 -42.45 -1.68
CA ALA A 217 4.41 -42.06 -2.67
C ALA A 217 5.81 -42.58 -2.32
N ARG A 218 6.64 -42.83 -3.35
CA ARG A 218 8.07 -43.13 -3.20
C ARG A 218 8.89 -41.87 -3.49
N GLY A 219 10.06 -41.75 -2.87
CA GLY A 219 11.01 -40.68 -3.16
C GLY A 219 10.56 -39.32 -2.62
N ASN A 220 10.51 -39.19 -1.29
CA ASN A 220 10.24 -37.92 -0.63
C ASN A 220 11.53 -37.13 -0.53
N SER A 221 11.51 -35.84 -0.83
CA SER A 221 12.71 -35.01 -0.76
C SER A 221 12.46 -33.62 -0.22
N LEU A 222 13.49 -33.06 0.41
CA LEU A 222 13.57 -31.65 0.78
C LEU A 222 14.88 -31.08 0.22
N GLY A 223 14.79 -30.05 -0.62
CA GLY A 223 15.92 -29.27 -1.12
C GLY A 223 15.98 -27.92 -0.40
N ILE A 224 17.06 -27.64 0.34
CA ILE A 224 17.25 -26.36 1.05
C ILE A 224 18.29 -25.52 0.31
N TYR A 225 17.94 -24.29 -0.06
CA TYR A 225 18.84 -23.34 -0.69
C TYR A 225 19.76 -22.69 0.35
N SER A 226 21.04 -22.47 0.00
CA SER A 226 22.01 -21.82 0.90
C SER A 226 21.72 -20.34 1.15
N ASP A 227 21.02 -19.70 0.20
CA ASP A 227 20.41 -18.39 0.39
C ASP A 227 18.98 -18.61 0.91
N PRO A 228 18.68 -18.31 2.19
CA PRO A 228 17.39 -18.62 2.80
C PRO A 228 16.22 -17.85 2.18
N THR A 229 16.44 -16.76 1.45
CA THR A 229 15.33 -16.06 0.77
C THR A 229 14.81 -16.81 -0.46
N ASN A 230 15.60 -17.77 -0.98
CA ASN A 230 15.14 -18.71 -2.01
C ASN A 230 14.36 -19.90 -1.42
N GLY A 231 14.34 -20.03 -0.09
CA GLY A 231 13.53 -21.00 0.63
C GLY A 231 13.94 -22.46 0.37
N PHE A 232 12.95 -23.28 0.03
CA PHE A 232 13.13 -24.72 -0.12
C PHE A 232 12.16 -25.34 -1.12
N GLU A 233 12.52 -26.50 -1.63
CA GLU A 233 11.68 -27.37 -2.46
C GLU A 233 11.30 -28.62 -1.66
N GLU A 234 10.07 -29.07 -1.78
CA GLU A 234 9.65 -30.36 -1.26
C GLU A 234 8.99 -31.21 -2.33
N VAL A 235 9.16 -32.53 -2.19
CA VAL A 235 8.47 -33.51 -3.02
C VAL A 235 7.75 -34.53 -2.14
N ASN A 236 6.49 -34.78 -2.48
CA ASN A 236 5.62 -35.80 -1.89
C ASN A 236 5.44 -35.65 -0.37
N SER A 237 5.56 -34.46 0.21
CA SER A 237 5.53 -34.29 1.67
C SER A 237 4.65 -33.12 2.12
N LYS A 238 4.32 -33.09 3.41
CA LYS A 238 3.88 -31.86 4.10
C LYS A 238 5.02 -31.36 4.98
N VAL A 239 5.30 -30.07 4.95
CA VAL A 239 6.43 -29.48 5.68
C VAL A 239 5.94 -28.52 6.74
N ASN A 240 6.18 -28.88 8.01
CA ASN A 240 6.10 -27.93 9.10
C ASN A 240 7.45 -27.26 9.28
N ILE A 241 7.53 -25.95 9.07
CA ILE A 241 8.74 -25.16 9.19
C ILE A 241 8.62 -24.11 10.29
N SER A 242 9.60 -24.06 11.18
CA SER A 242 9.74 -22.97 12.16
C SER A 242 10.97 -22.13 11.89
N TYR A 243 10.88 -20.84 12.17
CA TYR A 243 11.95 -19.88 11.94
C TYR A 243 12.26 -19.10 13.20
N GLU A 244 13.55 -18.85 13.43
CA GLU A 244 14.07 -18.04 14.52
C GLU A 244 15.21 -17.18 13.99
N PHE A 245 15.05 -15.86 14.02
CA PHE A 245 16.08 -14.92 13.60
C PHE A 245 16.87 -14.40 14.79
N TYR A 246 18.13 -14.04 14.55
CA TYR A 246 19.02 -13.57 15.59
C TYR A 246 19.85 -12.38 15.14
N TYR A 247 20.05 -11.44 16.06
CA TYR A 247 21.00 -10.35 15.92
C TYR A 247 22.44 -10.82 16.16
N GLU A 248 23.40 -9.94 15.90
CA GLU A 248 24.83 -10.22 16.06
C GLU A 248 25.24 -10.63 17.49
N ASP A 249 24.59 -10.06 18.50
CA ASP A 249 24.82 -10.40 19.91
C ASP A 249 24.20 -11.76 20.31
N GLY A 250 23.58 -12.46 19.37
CA GLY A 250 22.91 -13.74 19.60
C GLY A 250 21.53 -13.62 20.23
N THR A 251 21.02 -12.41 20.46
CA THR A 251 19.64 -12.23 20.94
C THR A 251 18.64 -12.54 19.83
N PRO A 252 17.51 -13.19 20.14
CA PRO A 252 16.48 -13.44 19.15
C PRO A 252 15.84 -12.12 18.71
N VAL A 253 15.51 -12.03 17.43
CA VAL A 253 14.65 -10.96 16.92
C VAL A 253 13.26 -11.17 17.46
N ASN A 254 12.64 -10.14 18.01
CA ASN A 254 11.27 -10.17 18.50
C ASN A 254 10.44 -9.18 17.70
N PHE A 255 9.52 -9.67 16.88
CA PHE A 255 8.69 -8.84 16.01
C PHE A 255 7.55 -8.19 16.80
N GLU A 256 7.49 -6.87 16.75
CA GLU A 256 6.36 -6.09 17.23
C GLU A 256 5.15 -6.29 16.33
N LYS A 257 3.98 -6.42 16.96
CA LYS A 257 2.71 -6.59 16.29
C LYS A 257 2.48 -5.50 15.24
N GLY A 258 2.19 -5.91 14.01
CA GLY A 258 1.84 -5.00 12.91
C GLY A 258 3.03 -4.32 12.24
N THR A 259 4.25 -4.82 12.44
CA THR A 259 5.47 -4.22 11.88
C THR A 259 6.31 -5.17 11.03
N ALA A 260 5.98 -6.47 10.99
CA ALA A 260 6.72 -7.47 10.23
C ALA A 260 5.76 -8.40 9.51
N TYR A 261 5.97 -8.58 8.21
CA TYR A 261 5.11 -9.37 7.35
C TYR A 261 5.93 -10.23 6.40
N LEU A 262 5.48 -11.45 6.17
CA LEU A 262 5.94 -12.29 5.06
C LEU A 262 4.86 -12.31 3.99
N ALA A 263 5.23 -12.01 2.76
CA ALA A 263 4.44 -12.32 1.60
C ALA A 263 4.66 -13.80 1.24
N LEU A 264 3.55 -14.53 1.11
CA LEU A 264 3.52 -15.92 0.67
C LEU A 264 2.84 -15.94 -0.70
N GLY A 265 3.65 -16.11 -1.74
CA GLY A 265 3.25 -15.99 -3.14
C GLY A 265 3.25 -17.35 -3.81
N SER A 266 2.96 -17.36 -5.12
CA SER A 266 2.91 -18.60 -5.91
C SER A 266 1.94 -19.64 -5.33
N LEU A 267 0.87 -19.23 -4.62
CA LEU A 267 -0.12 -20.18 -4.08
C LEU A 267 -1.08 -20.62 -5.19
N ASN A 268 -0.60 -21.50 -6.04
CA ASN A 268 -1.33 -21.97 -7.22
C ASN A 268 -2.49 -22.89 -6.85
N ASN A 269 -3.57 -22.83 -7.64
CA ASN A 269 -4.68 -23.78 -7.65
C ASN A 269 -5.00 -24.08 -9.12
N TYR A 270 -4.93 -25.36 -9.49
CA TYR A 270 -5.09 -25.84 -10.85
C TYR A 270 -6.43 -26.56 -11.05
N GLN A 271 -7.01 -26.50 -12.25
CA GLN A 271 -8.22 -27.28 -12.62
C GLN A 271 -7.92 -28.37 -13.65
N ASN A 272 -8.75 -29.43 -13.60
CA ASN A 272 -8.92 -30.52 -14.57
C ASN A 272 -8.12 -31.81 -14.33
N GLY A 273 -8.54 -32.54 -13.28
CA GLY A 273 -8.25 -33.98 -13.11
C GLY A 273 -7.27 -34.32 -11.99
N GLN A 274 -6.56 -33.33 -11.47
CA GLN A 274 -5.77 -33.38 -10.25
C GLN A 274 -6.14 -32.13 -9.44
N ASP A 275 -7.30 -32.18 -8.79
CA ASP A 275 -7.80 -31.08 -7.98
C ASP A 275 -6.78 -30.84 -6.86
N HIS A 276 -5.86 -29.88 -7.05
CA HIS A 276 -4.81 -29.56 -6.09
C HIS A 276 -4.57 -28.06 -5.97
N TYR A 277 -4.32 -27.64 -4.75
CA TYR A 277 -3.98 -26.28 -4.40
C TYR A 277 -2.81 -26.27 -3.43
N GLU A 278 -1.93 -25.31 -3.64
CA GLU A 278 -0.84 -25.00 -2.73
C GLU A 278 -1.38 -24.15 -1.59
N TYR A 279 -0.89 -24.42 -0.38
CA TYR A 279 -1.35 -23.72 0.80
C TYR A 279 -0.22 -23.39 1.77
N ALA A 280 -0.48 -22.36 2.58
CA ALA A 280 0.31 -22.07 3.76
C ALA A 280 -0.61 -21.90 4.97
N LYS A 281 -0.37 -22.66 6.03
CA LYS A 281 -1.14 -22.62 7.27
C LYS A 281 -0.30 -22.08 8.40
N VAL A 282 -0.78 -21.02 9.03
CA VAL A 282 -0.15 -20.44 10.21
C VAL A 282 -0.45 -21.31 11.43
N ILE A 283 0.60 -21.88 12.02
CA ILE A 283 0.52 -22.71 13.23
C ILE A 283 0.74 -21.84 14.47
N SER A 284 1.75 -20.97 14.46
CA SER A 284 2.03 -20.05 15.58
C SER A 284 2.92 -18.87 15.16
N GLY A 285 3.00 -17.83 16.02
CA GLY A 285 3.88 -16.67 15.82
C GLY A 285 3.39 -15.64 14.80
N GLY A 286 2.09 -15.66 14.47
CA GLY A 286 1.54 -14.75 13.48
C GLY A 286 0.06 -14.95 13.15
N LYS A 287 -0.41 -14.22 12.14
CA LYS A 287 -1.77 -14.36 11.57
C LYS A 287 -1.74 -14.32 10.06
N ALA A 288 -2.52 -15.23 9.45
CA ALA A 288 -2.81 -15.22 8.01
C ALA A 288 -3.69 -14.04 7.64
N LEU A 289 -3.36 -13.38 6.54
CA LEU A 289 -4.05 -12.22 5.99
C LEU A 289 -4.17 -12.38 4.48
N GLY A 290 -5.36 -12.14 3.92
CA GLY A 290 -5.57 -12.01 2.49
C GLY A 290 -5.10 -10.65 1.98
N LEU A 291 -4.62 -10.60 0.75
CA LEU A 291 -4.33 -9.35 0.06
C LEU A 291 -5.55 -8.89 -0.74
N ALA A 292 -5.89 -7.61 -0.65
CA ALA A 292 -6.99 -7.05 -1.42
C ALA A 292 -6.77 -7.27 -2.93
N GLY A 293 -7.74 -7.93 -3.58
CA GLY A 293 -7.68 -8.25 -5.01
C GLY A 293 -6.93 -9.55 -5.37
N SER A 294 -6.36 -10.24 -4.38
CA SER A 294 -5.78 -11.58 -4.56
C SER A 294 -6.86 -12.65 -4.72
N SER A 295 -6.53 -13.71 -5.46
CA SER A 295 -7.28 -14.97 -5.50
C SER A 295 -7.14 -15.78 -4.20
N VAL A 296 -6.05 -15.55 -3.45
CA VAL A 296 -5.77 -16.21 -2.19
C VAL A 296 -6.56 -15.55 -1.06
N SER A 297 -7.26 -16.38 -0.28
CA SER A 297 -8.04 -15.92 0.87
C SER A 297 -7.70 -16.71 2.13
N VAL A 298 -8.13 -16.20 3.29
CA VAL A 298 -7.94 -16.88 4.57
C VAL A 298 -9.10 -17.85 4.81
N HIS A 299 -8.75 -19.12 4.93
CA HIS A 299 -9.62 -20.24 5.24
C HIS A 299 -9.38 -20.73 6.65
N ASN A 300 -10.45 -21.12 7.35
CA ASN A 300 -10.40 -21.64 8.72
C ASN A 300 -9.66 -20.72 9.72
N GLY A 301 -9.55 -19.43 9.40
CA GLY A 301 -8.89 -18.41 10.21
C GLY A 301 -7.36 -18.39 10.16
N ASN A 302 -6.70 -19.37 9.52
CA ASN A 302 -5.23 -19.45 9.53
C ASN A 302 -4.58 -20.09 8.29
N THR A 303 -5.33 -20.58 7.32
CA THR A 303 -4.79 -21.18 6.09
C THR A 303 -4.99 -20.24 4.90
N LEU A 304 -3.93 -19.97 4.15
CA LEU A 304 -3.95 -19.24 2.89
C LEU A 304 -3.94 -20.23 1.74
N TYR A 305 -4.95 -20.15 0.87
CA TYR A 305 -4.97 -20.79 -0.45
C TYR A 305 -6.00 -20.09 -1.33
N SER A 306 -5.94 -20.33 -2.64
CA SER A 306 -6.98 -19.87 -3.56
C SER A 306 -8.14 -20.86 -3.58
N THR A 307 -9.37 -20.40 -3.35
CA THR A 307 -10.57 -21.27 -3.42
C THR A 307 -10.85 -21.76 -4.83
N TYR A 308 -10.61 -20.90 -5.81
CA TYR A 308 -10.88 -21.16 -7.21
C TYR A 308 -9.57 -21.30 -7.98
N PRO A 309 -9.57 -22.03 -9.11
CA PRO A 309 -8.38 -22.15 -9.94
C PRO A 309 -7.85 -20.78 -10.37
N ASN A 310 -6.61 -20.49 -10.00
CA ASN A 310 -5.89 -19.27 -10.36
C ASN A 310 -4.73 -19.55 -11.34
N THR A 311 -4.51 -20.82 -11.68
CA THR A 311 -3.55 -21.30 -12.68
C THR A 311 -4.23 -22.28 -13.64
N ALA A 312 -3.88 -22.22 -14.94
CA ALA A 312 -4.37 -23.13 -15.98
C ALA A 312 -3.43 -24.33 -16.15
N ARG A 313 -3.88 -25.36 -16.87
CA ARG A 313 -3.13 -26.61 -17.08
C ARG A 313 -2.24 -26.58 -18.33
N GLU A 314 -1.06 -27.20 -18.24
CA GLU A 314 -0.05 -27.31 -19.33
C GLU A 314 -0.59 -28.04 -20.55
N SER A 315 -1.47 -29.01 -20.34
CA SER A 315 -2.06 -29.78 -21.43
C SER A 315 -3.09 -29.01 -22.26
N GLU A 316 -3.65 -27.91 -21.75
CA GLU A 316 -4.66 -27.11 -22.45
C GLU A 316 -4.07 -25.88 -23.15
N TYR A 317 -2.89 -25.42 -22.72
CA TYR A 317 -2.25 -24.20 -23.22
C TYR A 317 -0.76 -24.35 -23.58
N GLY A 318 -0.20 -25.56 -23.49
CA GLY A 318 1.25 -25.82 -23.66
C GLY A 318 2.06 -25.44 -22.42
N ALA A 319 3.40 -25.49 -22.54
CA ALA A 319 4.37 -25.13 -21.47
C ALA A 319 4.17 -23.72 -20.87
N ASP A 320 3.33 -22.89 -21.50
CA ASP A 320 2.94 -21.56 -21.03
C ASP A 320 1.83 -21.56 -19.95
N SER A 321 1.35 -22.72 -19.50
CA SER A 321 0.23 -22.79 -18.55
C SER A 321 0.53 -22.29 -17.15
N HIS A 322 1.79 -22.37 -16.71
CA HIS A 322 2.25 -21.78 -15.44
C HIS A 322 2.04 -20.25 -15.41
N TYR A 323 1.85 -19.65 -16.59
CA TYR A 323 1.62 -18.21 -16.77
C TYR A 323 0.15 -17.87 -17.01
N ASN A 324 -0.74 -18.86 -17.02
CA ASN A 324 -2.11 -18.67 -17.46
C ASN A 324 -3.09 -18.82 -16.29
N THR A 325 -4.04 -17.91 -16.11
CA THR A 325 -5.16 -18.10 -15.16
C THR A 325 -6.24 -18.98 -15.81
N ASN A 326 -7.20 -19.59 -15.11
CA ASN A 326 -8.25 -20.38 -15.81
C ASN A 326 -9.43 -19.49 -16.28
N PRO A 327 -9.72 -19.39 -17.59
CA PRO A 327 -10.75 -18.49 -18.12
C PRO A 327 -12.19 -18.93 -17.83
N GLN A 328 -12.42 -20.21 -17.46
CA GLN A 328 -13.77 -20.72 -17.19
C GLN A 328 -14.28 -20.35 -15.80
N HIS A 329 -13.38 -19.98 -14.87
CA HIS A 329 -13.71 -19.71 -13.47
C HIS A 329 -13.08 -18.44 -12.89
N SER A 330 -12.20 -17.76 -13.63
CA SER A 330 -11.69 -16.43 -13.28
C SER A 330 -12.21 -15.40 -14.29
N PRO A 331 -13.12 -14.48 -13.89
CA PRO A 331 -13.64 -13.44 -14.78
C PRO A 331 -12.58 -12.42 -15.23
N ASP A 332 -11.37 -12.48 -14.66
CA ASP A 332 -10.26 -11.54 -14.87
C ASP A 332 -9.07 -12.19 -15.61
N PHE A 333 -9.32 -13.22 -16.44
CA PHE A 333 -8.28 -14.04 -17.08
C PHE A 333 -7.14 -13.23 -17.74
N ASP A 334 -7.48 -12.29 -18.62
CA ASP A 334 -6.48 -11.47 -19.32
C ASP A 334 -5.76 -10.49 -18.38
N LYS A 335 -6.43 -10.08 -17.29
CA LYS A 335 -5.95 -9.02 -16.40
C LYS A 335 -4.68 -9.45 -15.66
N TYR A 336 -4.60 -10.71 -15.24
CA TYR A 336 -3.52 -11.23 -14.40
C TYR A 336 -2.66 -12.30 -15.08
N TYR A 337 -2.73 -12.41 -16.41
CA TYR A 337 -1.80 -13.27 -17.16
C TYR A 337 -0.34 -12.99 -16.79
N GLY A 338 0.42 -14.08 -16.58
CA GLY A 338 1.83 -14.07 -16.19
C GLY A 338 2.10 -13.72 -14.73
N TRP A 339 1.10 -13.79 -13.83
CA TRP A 339 1.25 -13.36 -12.43
C TRP A 339 2.33 -14.12 -11.65
N ASP A 340 2.55 -15.39 -11.98
CA ASP A 340 3.46 -16.29 -11.25
C ASP A 340 4.88 -16.30 -11.85
N THR A 341 5.52 -15.13 -11.83
CA THR A 341 6.87 -14.90 -12.42
C THR A 341 7.82 -14.21 -11.42
N GLY A 342 7.58 -14.43 -10.13
CA GLY A 342 8.39 -13.90 -9.04
C GLY A 342 7.96 -12.52 -8.50
N TRP A 343 8.58 -12.11 -7.41
CA TRP A 343 8.15 -11.00 -6.55
C TRP A 343 8.21 -9.60 -7.17
N VAL A 344 9.03 -9.42 -8.21
CA VAL A 344 9.15 -8.13 -8.92
C VAL A 344 8.00 -7.87 -9.88
N ASN A 345 7.19 -8.89 -10.18
CA ASN A 345 6.02 -8.75 -11.03
C ASN A 345 4.92 -7.98 -10.30
N SER A 346 4.42 -6.92 -10.93
CA SER A 346 3.30 -6.12 -10.40
C SER A 346 1.99 -6.91 -10.26
N LYS A 347 1.89 -8.09 -10.89
CA LYS A 347 0.74 -8.99 -10.81
C LYS A 347 0.90 -10.11 -9.78
N ALA A 348 2.08 -10.28 -9.15
CA ALA A 348 2.34 -11.36 -8.20
C ALA A 348 1.37 -11.37 -7.00
N PHE A 349 0.77 -10.21 -6.67
CA PHE A 349 -0.24 -10.11 -5.62
C PHE A 349 -1.45 -11.03 -5.87
N TYR A 350 -1.75 -11.37 -7.13
CA TYR A 350 -2.94 -12.14 -7.50
C TYR A 350 -2.95 -13.55 -6.91
N GLY A 351 -1.81 -14.23 -6.78
CA GLY A 351 -1.71 -15.53 -6.11
C GLY A 351 -0.95 -15.47 -4.80
N SER A 352 -1.02 -14.33 -4.09
CA SER A 352 -0.30 -14.11 -2.84
C SER A 352 -1.23 -13.85 -1.65
N GLY A 353 -0.83 -14.35 -0.48
CA GLY A 353 -1.32 -13.93 0.83
C GLY A 353 -0.21 -13.27 1.66
N LEU A 354 -0.57 -12.79 2.85
CA LEU A 354 0.37 -12.27 3.84
C LEU A 354 0.28 -13.06 5.15
N VAL A 355 1.40 -13.13 5.84
CA VAL A 355 1.43 -13.51 7.25
C VAL A 355 2.03 -12.37 8.04
N SER A 356 1.28 -11.83 9.00
CA SER A 356 1.83 -10.93 10.02
C SER A 356 2.61 -11.73 11.04
N LEU A 357 3.81 -11.28 11.41
CA LEU A 357 4.65 -11.92 12.41
C LEU A 357 4.54 -11.19 13.76
N GLU A 358 4.54 -11.96 14.85
CA GLU A 358 4.55 -11.46 16.22
C GLU A 358 5.34 -12.42 17.12
N GLY A 359 6.27 -11.88 17.90
CA GLY A 359 7.16 -12.67 18.75
C GLY A 359 8.48 -13.07 18.09
N SER A 360 9.16 -14.06 18.65
CA SER A 360 10.52 -14.46 18.25
C SER A 360 10.62 -15.79 17.51
N LYS A 361 9.52 -16.54 17.44
CA LYS A 361 9.44 -17.83 16.77
C LYS A 361 8.09 -17.97 16.11
N TYR A 362 8.10 -18.42 14.86
CA TYR A 362 6.89 -18.64 14.09
C TYR A 362 6.97 -19.95 13.32
N THR A 363 5.82 -20.58 13.14
CA THR A 363 5.72 -21.91 12.52
C THR A 363 4.61 -21.92 11.49
N PHE A 364 4.94 -22.43 10.30
CA PHE A 364 4.01 -22.65 9.20
C PHE A 364 3.97 -24.12 8.82
N GLU A 365 2.83 -24.58 8.35
CA GLU A 365 2.73 -25.77 7.51
C GLU A 365 2.58 -25.30 6.07
N VAL A 366 3.36 -25.85 5.16
CA VAL A 366 3.22 -25.64 3.72
C VAL A 366 3.15 -26.99 3.02
N GLY A 367 2.45 -27.00 1.90
CA GLY A 367 2.31 -28.20 1.08
C GLY A 367 1.22 -28.04 0.05
N VAL A 368 0.87 -29.16 -0.56
CA VAL A 368 -0.18 -29.26 -1.57
C VAL A 368 -1.30 -30.18 -1.07
N ASP A 369 -2.56 -29.83 -1.34
CA ASP A 369 -3.74 -30.61 -0.93
C ASP A 369 -4.84 -30.61 -2.01
N GLY A 370 -5.84 -31.51 -1.92
CA GLY A 370 -7.03 -31.53 -2.78
C GLY A 370 -7.70 -32.90 -3.02
N GLU A 371 -8.86 -32.94 -3.70
CA GLU A 371 -9.80 -34.09 -3.70
C GLU A 371 -9.27 -35.38 -4.36
N LYS A 372 -8.42 -35.27 -5.39
CA LYS A 372 -7.87 -36.44 -6.13
C LYS A 372 -6.44 -36.79 -5.75
N TYR A 373 -5.91 -36.14 -4.71
CA TYR A 373 -4.50 -36.14 -4.37
C TYR A 373 -3.99 -37.43 -3.71
N PHE A 374 -4.90 -38.32 -3.29
CA PHE A 374 -4.57 -39.59 -2.61
C PHE A 374 -5.33 -40.82 -3.15
N ALA A 375 -6.08 -40.71 -4.25
CA ALA A 375 -6.89 -41.82 -4.78
C ALA A 375 -6.15 -42.64 -5.85
N THR A 376 -5.53 -43.74 -5.39
CA THR A 376 -5.30 -45.04 -6.08
C THR A 376 -4.84 -45.07 -7.56
N ASP A 377 -3.59 -45.52 -7.75
CA ASP A 377 -3.02 -46.46 -8.74
C ASP A 377 -3.39 -46.48 -10.24
N GLU A 378 -4.40 -45.78 -10.76
CA GLU A 378 -4.86 -46.02 -12.16
C GLU A 378 -4.52 -44.95 -13.21
N LEU A 379 -3.82 -43.86 -12.89
CA LEU A 379 -3.47 -42.83 -13.90
C LEU A 379 -1.98 -42.44 -13.89
N ARG A 380 -1.18 -43.38 -14.41
CA ARG A 380 0.05 -43.28 -15.24
C ARG A 380 0.88 -41.97 -15.30
N ASN A 381 2.20 -42.21 -15.37
CA ASN A 381 3.25 -41.49 -16.12
C ASN A 381 4.02 -40.36 -15.40
N ASN A 382 5.10 -40.75 -14.72
CA ASN A 382 6.43 -40.10 -14.69
C ASN A 382 6.57 -38.57 -14.45
N LEU A 383 5.60 -37.89 -13.85
CA LEU A 383 5.81 -36.56 -13.28
C LEU A 383 5.58 -36.63 -11.76
N PRO A 384 6.46 -36.05 -10.92
CA PRO A 384 6.22 -35.98 -9.49
C PRO A 384 5.01 -35.08 -9.25
N ALA A 385 3.83 -35.68 -9.03
CA ALA A 385 2.56 -34.99 -8.89
C ALA A 385 2.40 -34.18 -7.59
N ASN A 386 3.51 -33.82 -6.94
CA ASN A 386 3.54 -33.28 -5.59
C ASN A 386 4.91 -32.61 -5.35
N HIS A 387 5.23 -31.58 -6.14
CA HIS A 387 6.42 -30.76 -5.95
C HIS A 387 5.98 -29.34 -5.64
N LEU A 388 6.55 -28.76 -4.58
CA LEU A 388 6.30 -27.39 -4.18
C LEU A 388 7.65 -26.69 -4.02
N TRP A 389 7.78 -25.51 -4.63
CA TRP A 389 8.82 -24.57 -4.26
C TRP A 389 8.23 -23.49 -3.37
N TYR A 390 8.69 -23.43 -2.13
CA TYR A 390 8.29 -22.41 -1.19
C TYR A 390 9.43 -21.42 -0.95
N ASN A 391 9.13 -20.13 -1.06
CA ASN A 391 9.99 -19.06 -0.62
C ASN A 391 9.20 -18.02 0.17
N MET A 392 9.92 -17.11 0.82
CA MET A 392 9.32 -15.99 1.54
C MET A 392 9.94 -14.68 1.10
N ALA A 393 9.11 -13.65 0.97
CA ALA A 393 9.57 -12.31 0.69
C ALA A 393 9.02 -11.33 1.72
N THR A 394 9.79 -10.27 1.98
CA THR A 394 9.30 -9.08 2.68
C THR A 394 8.85 -7.99 1.71
N VAL A 395 9.12 -8.18 0.42
CA VAL A 395 8.56 -7.36 -0.66
C VAL A 395 7.09 -7.73 -0.79
N ILE A 396 6.22 -6.82 -0.38
CA ILE A 396 4.78 -7.00 -0.46
C ILE A 396 4.33 -6.51 -1.85
N PRO A 397 3.79 -7.38 -2.70
CA PRO A 397 3.28 -6.98 -4.00
C PRO A 397 2.20 -5.90 -3.86
N LYS A 398 2.28 -4.86 -4.69
CA LYS A 398 1.31 -3.78 -4.71
C LYS A 398 -0.03 -4.29 -5.24
N THR A 399 -1.09 -4.09 -4.48
CA THR A 399 -2.46 -4.47 -4.84
C THR A 399 -3.07 -3.49 -5.85
N ASP A 400 -3.95 -3.94 -6.73
CA ASP A 400 -4.70 -3.06 -7.65
C ASP A 400 -5.77 -2.22 -6.91
N ILE A 401 -6.23 -2.70 -5.75
CA ILE A 401 -7.11 -1.96 -4.85
C ILE A 401 -6.26 -1.07 -3.93
N GLN A 402 -6.40 0.24 -4.11
CA GLN A 402 -5.61 1.26 -3.44
C GLN A 402 -6.54 2.16 -2.62
N LYS A 403 -6.12 2.50 -1.39
CA LYS A 403 -6.82 3.49 -0.56
C LYS A 403 -6.82 4.86 -1.26
N PRO A 404 -7.99 5.50 -1.45
CA PRO A 404 -8.04 6.83 -2.04
C PRO A 404 -7.32 7.85 -1.15
N LYS A 405 -6.80 8.91 -1.77
CA LYS A 405 -6.15 10.03 -1.11
C LYS A 405 -6.75 11.33 -1.64
N LEU A 406 -6.99 12.29 -0.75
CA LEU A 406 -7.46 13.61 -1.14
C LEU A 406 -6.55 14.68 -0.54
N THR A 407 -6.05 15.58 -1.40
CA THR A 407 -5.43 16.84 -0.97
C THR A 407 -6.31 17.98 -1.46
N VAL A 408 -6.74 18.83 -0.54
CA VAL A 408 -7.57 20.00 -0.82
C VAL A 408 -6.74 21.25 -0.55
N HIS A 409 -6.79 22.19 -1.48
CA HIS A 409 -6.19 23.52 -1.34
C HIS A 409 -7.30 24.55 -1.16
N TYR A 410 -7.06 25.57 -0.34
CA TYR A 410 -7.95 26.71 -0.21
C TYR A 410 -7.14 27.98 0.04
N HIS A 411 -7.72 29.14 -0.26
CA HIS A 411 -7.19 30.44 0.15
C HIS A 411 -8.32 31.34 0.61
N HIS A 412 -7.99 32.31 1.47
CA HIS A 412 -8.93 33.36 1.83
C HIS A 412 -8.76 34.55 0.90
N THR A 413 -9.86 35.07 0.36
CA THR A 413 -9.83 36.30 -0.43
C THR A 413 -10.51 37.43 0.35
N ASN A 414 -9.82 38.55 0.50
CA ASN A 414 -10.30 39.77 1.14
C ASN A 414 -10.43 40.91 0.13
N VAL A 415 -11.21 41.94 0.48
CA VAL A 415 -11.25 43.20 -0.28
C VAL A 415 -10.55 44.29 0.52
N GLU A 416 -9.53 44.90 -0.08
CA GLU A 416 -8.79 46.01 0.50
C GLU A 416 -9.24 47.33 -0.15
N LEU A 417 -9.73 48.27 0.66
CA LEU A 417 -10.21 49.56 0.16
C LEU A 417 -9.04 50.55 0.03
N GLN A 418 -8.83 51.08 -1.17
CA GLN A 418 -7.85 52.13 -1.44
C GLN A 418 -8.10 53.34 -0.55
N GLN A 419 -7.01 53.99 -0.11
CA GLN A 419 -7.12 55.24 0.61
C GLN A 419 -7.82 56.31 -0.26
N PRO A 420 -8.67 57.15 0.35
CA PRO A 420 -9.35 58.19 -0.40
C PRO A 420 -8.34 59.21 -0.93
N GLU A 421 -8.59 59.72 -2.14
CA GLU A 421 -7.84 60.85 -2.67
C GLU A 421 -8.02 62.08 -1.78
N ALA A 422 -6.99 62.93 -1.73
CA ALA A 422 -7.01 64.16 -0.92
C ALA A 422 -8.22 65.03 -1.27
N VAL A 423 -8.99 65.44 -0.26
CA VAL A 423 -10.10 66.36 -0.46
C VAL A 423 -9.55 67.78 -0.49
N HIS A 424 -9.59 68.43 -1.65
CA HIS A 424 -9.18 69.81 -1.82
C HIS A 424 -10.29 70.76 -1.32
N TYR A 425 -9.90 71.69 -0.45
CA TYR A 425 -10.71 72.85 -0.08
C TYR A 425 -9.94 74.11 -0.43
N HIS A 426 -10.65 75.22 -0.61
CA HIS A 426 -10.02 76.52 -0.85
C HIS A 426 -10.51 77.55 0.15
N LEU A 427 -9.60 78.45 0.53
CA LEU A 427 -9.88 79.60 1.35
C LEU A 427 -10.05 80.80 0.42
N ASP A 428 -11.26 81.31 0.31
CA ASP A 428 -11.54 82.48 -0.50
C ASP A 428 -10.99 83.73 0.21
N SER A 429 -9.73 84.07 -0.08
CA SER A 429 -9.00 85.18 0.54
C SER A 429 -8.98 86.45 -0.31
N SER A 430 -9.64 86.43 -1.48
CA SER A 430 -9.59 87.49 -2.48
C SER A 430 -10.87 88.30 -2.60
N LYS A 431 -11.36 88.87 -1.49
CA LYS A 431 -12.09 90.16 -1.53
C LYS A 431 -11.68 91.01 -0.33
N LYS A 432 -10.37 91.26 -0.17
CA LYS A 432 -9.91 92.38 0.66
C LYS A 432 -10.52 93.65 0.09
N CYS A 433 -11.40 94.26 0.87
CA CYS A 433 -12.03 95.54 0.60
C CYS A 433 -10.97 96.55 0.16
N SER A 434 -11.09 97.05 -1.07
CA SER A 434 -10.73 98.42 -1.40
C SER A 434 -11.99 99.27 -1.31
#